data_AF-A0A6P8G0X9-F1
#
_entry.id   AF-A0A6P8G0X9-F1
#
_cell.length_a   1.000
_cell.length_b   1.000
_cell.length_c   1.000
_cell.angle_alpha   90.00
_cell.angle_beta   90.00
_cell.angle_gamma   90.00
#
_symmetry.space_group_name_H-M   'P 1'
#
loop_
_entity.id
_entity.type
_entity.pdbx_description
1 polymer ?
#
loop_
_entity_poly.entity_id
_entity_poly.type
_entity_poly.pdbx_seq_one_letter_code
_entity_poly.pdbx_strand_id
1 'polypeptide(L)'
;MDDLSRQLGGCSTGYMIGDSLVNHFMYADDLALLSPSTAVSCSLQSIHGVRWQPCQFIDEHAVRNEKGQMETKYIHRDAGLQFGQLGDSLVHPELITFLVTASKVDMRRYVKDEVDTIQCEVRRYSTGGFQKRWPGMGAQEQDLWFACTLRHAEGLFVITTFLRHSPSNPNALQPDFQHWTPVTDRDTVSTTAVMMVLSNTPSVEIGLLKEQTLNCEFALDHKSPGLTVEWHLQRIGDRSKLFTYDSGVSMKAITRGDASLKINSTKLTSEGTYMCVVHVPPLYGSQEIALHIMEPPRVSLSVSSEVSLVVGGEQKVVCEAVGYYPLDVHMEWLKKSLSPGASRMPEVLKVDMYSSHRRHQDGTYSVSAFFLLQPTLQDSGYRYTCRVSHVALRVPIRKSFTLSVTEEYSVMWYIFLIGLLMLALLCFKILAERQARKSKPY
;
A
#
# COMPACT_ATOMS: atom_id res chain seq x y z
N MET A 1 -1.22 31.14 24.82
CA MET A 1 -0.18 30.43 25.58
C MET A 1 -0.74 29.06 25.87
N ASP A 2 -0.38 28.06 25.05
CA ASP A 2 -0.26 26.66 25.46
C ASP A 2 0.19 25.83 24.24
N ASP A 3 0.97 24.80 24.56
CA ASP A 3 1.70 23.85 23.71
C ASP A 3 2.95 24.33 22.96
N LEU A 4 2.89 25.39 22.13
CA LEU A 4 4.07 25.80 21.35
C LEU A 4 5.21 26.37 22.22
N SER A 5 4.86 27.03 23.32
CA SER A 5 5.81 27.62 24.29
C SER A 5 6.49 26.58 25.18
N ARG A 6 5.87 25.40 25.39
CA ARG A 6 6.50 24.28 26.12
C ARG A 6 7.51 23.52 25.27
N GLN A 7 7.28 23.41 23.96
CA GLN A 7 8.24 22.77 23.05
C GLN A 7 9.50 23.64 22.82
N LEU A 8 9.34 24.96 22.75
CA LEU A 8 10.48 25.87 22.50
C LEU A 8 11.37 26.10 23.74
N GLY A 9 10.83 25.93 24.95
CA GLY A 9 11.64 25.96 26.18
C GLY A 9 12.65 24.81 26.30
N GLY A 10 12.45 23.71 25.57
CA GLY A 10 13.36 22.55 25.55
C GLY A 10 14.59 22.71 24.65
N CYS A 11 14.60 23.67 23.73
CA CYS A 11 15.64 23.80 22.70
C CYS A 11 16.61 24.98 22.90
N SER A 12 16.44 25.80 23.95
CA SER A 12 17.36 26.91 24.29
C SER A 12 17.77 27.84 23.13
N THR A 13 16.90 28.04 22.12
CA THR A 13 17.14 28.97 21.01
C THR A 13 16.06 30.05 20.99
N GLY A 14 16.34 31.21 21.60
CA GLY A 14 15.50 32.40 21.59
C GLY A 14 15.67 33.28 22.85
N TYR A 15 15.62 34.61 22.72
CA TYR A 15 15.66 35.55 23.85
C TYR A 15 14.31 36.28 23.98
N MET A 16 13.78 36.36 25.19
CA MET A 16 12.50 37.02 25.49
C MET A 16 12.72 38.53 25.67
N ILE A 17 11.91 39.34 24.99
CA ILE A 17 11.82 40.79 25.24
C ILE A 17 10.37 41.11 25.62
N GLY A 18 10.11 41.27 26.92
CA GLY A 18 8.75 41.38 27.45
C GLY A 18 7.95 40.10 27.20
N ASP A 19 6.68 40.25 26.81
CA ASP A 19 5.78 39.11 26.54
C ASP A 19 5.86 38.59 25.09
N SER A 20 6.89 38.98 24.32
CA SER A 20 7.06 38.59 22.92
C SER A 20 8.35 37.83 22.66
N LEU A 21 8.23 36.71 21.92
CA LEU A 21 9.34 35.84 21.52
C LEU A 21 9.93 36.34 20.18
N VAL A 22 11.20 36.74 20.16
CA VAL A 22 11.88 37.17 18.93
C VAL A 22 12.89 36.10 18.49
N ASN A 23 12.63 35.45 17.35
CA ASN A 23 13.55 34.49 16.72
C ASN A 23 14.53 35.21 15.77
N HIS A 24 15.83 34.96 15.94
CA HIS A 24 16.92 35.54 15.15
C HIS A 24 17.22 34.71 13.89
N PHE A 25 16.22 34.39 13.07
CA PHE A 25 16.46 33.78 11.76
C PHE A 25 15.44 34.27 10.73
N MET A 26 15.58 35.54 10.36
CA MET A 26 15.22 36.01 9.02
C MET A 26 16.43 36.77 8.48
N TYR A 27 16.88 36.37 7.29
CA TYR A 27 18.03 36.86 6.52
C TYR A 27 19.43 36.46 7.01
N ALA A 28 20.02 35.46 6.34
CA ALA A 28 21.31 35.60 5.65
C ALA A 28 21.71 34.29 4.95
N ASP A 29 22.05 34.42 3.66
CA ASP A 29 22.79 33.44 2.87
C ASP A 29 24.23 33.26 3.41
N ASP A 30 24.77 32.06 3.23
CA ASP A 30 26.18 31.66 3.37
C ASP A 30 26.95 32.03 4.66
N LEU A 31 27.21 31.03 5.51
CA LEU A 31 28.49 30.91 6.24
C LEU A 31 28.63 29.53 6.92
N ALA A 32 29.71 28.83 6.57
CA ALA A 32 30.22 27.68 7.31
C ALA A 32 31.02 28.18 8.53
N LEU A 33 30.74 27.64 9.72
CA LEU A 33 31.57 27.84 10.92
C LEU A 33 31.86 26.51 11.60
N LEU A 34 33.15 26.19 11.68
CA LEU A 34 33.72 25.19 12.57
C LEU A 34 33.74 25.73 14.01
N SER A 35 33.31 24.94 14.99
CA SER A 35 33.73 25.12 16.39
C SER A 35 33.85 23.76 17.09
N PRO A 36 34.77 23.61 18.08
CA PRO A 36 35.05 22.32 18.71
C PRO A 36 34.29 22.11 20.03
N SER A 37 34.03 20.83 20.31
CA SER A 37 33.88 20.19 21.62
C SER A 37 32.50 20.20 22.33
N THR A 38 32.01 18.96 22.47
CA THR A 38 31.19 18.40 23.57
C THR A 38 29.76 18.92 23.77
N ALA A 39 28.82 18.30 23.07
CA ALA A 39 27.46 18.06 23.56
C ALA A 39 26.91 16.79 22.90
N VAL A 40 26.42 15.86 23.71
CA VAL A 40 25.66 14.69 23.26
C VAL A 40 24.33 15.20 22.70
N SER A 41 24.18 15.19 21.38
CA SER A 41 22.92 15.49 20.70
C SER A 41 22.42 14.23 20.00
N CYS A 42 21.22 13.78 20.34
CA CYS A 42 20.37 13.05 19.40
C CYS A 42 20.13 13.98 18.20
N SER A 43 20.98 13.84 17.18
CA SER A 43 20.82 14.56 15.93
C SER A 43 19.71 13.91 15.14
N LEU A 44 18.67 14.69 14.83
CA LEU A 44 17.84 14.44 13.65
C LEU A 44 18.77 14.56 12.44
N GLN A 45 19.36 13.45 12.00
CA GLN A 45 20.28 13.45 10.87
C GLN A 45 19.49 13.48 9.56
N SER A 46 19.53 14.62 8.89
CA SER A 46 19.35 14.67 7.45
C SER A 46 20.34 13.71 6.78
N ILE A 47 19.87 12.91 5.82
CA ILE A 47 20.65 11.85 5.15
C ILE A 47 21.86 12.36 4.35
N HIS A 48 21.99 13.68 4.20
CA HIS A 48 23.24 14.31 3.75
C HIS A 48 24.46 13.98 4.65
N GLY A 49 24.25 13.49 5.88
CA GLY A 49 25.29 13.03 6.80
C GLY A 49 25.59 11.52 6.78
N VAL A 50 24.87 10.71 5.99
CA VAL A 50 25.09 9.25 5.97
C VAL A 50 26.44 8.95 5.31
N ARG A 51 27.39 8.56 6.15
CA ARG A 51 28.72 8.10 5.72
C ARG A 51 28.75 6.61 5.40
N TRP A 52 27.80 5.84 5.91
CA TRP A 52 27.76 4.39 5.82
C TRP A 52 26.33 3.85 5.76
N GLN A 53 26.07 2.89 4.87
CA GLN A 53 24.82 2.14 4.77
C GLN A 53 25.14 0.63 4.79
N PRO A 54 24.57 -0.16 5.70
CA PRO A 54 24.65 -1.63 5.64
C PRO A 54 24.01 -2.15 4.36
N CYS A 55 24.69 -3.05 3.65
CA CYS A 55 24.24 -3.60 2.38
C CYS A 55 24.57 -5.08 2.26
N GLN A 56 23.84 -5.80 1.40
CA GLN A 56 24.25 -7.14 0.99
C GLN A 56 24.91 -7.08 -0.39
N PHE A 57 26.07 -7.70 -0.53
CA PHE A 57 26.65 -8.00 -1.83
C PHE A 57 26.17 -9.38 -2.28
N ILE A 58 25.45 -9.43 -3.38
CA ILE A 58 25.03 -10.69 -4.01
C ILE A 58 25.88 -10.92 -5.23
N ASP A 59 26.74 -11.92 -5.13
CA ASP A 59 27.60 -12.35 -6.21
C ASP A 59 26.98 -13.49 -7.01
N GLU A 60 27.27 -13.55 -8.31
CA GLU A 60 26.71 -14.53 -9.24
C GLU A 60 27.83 -15.39 -9.85
N HIS A 61 27.78 -16.69 -9.62
CA HIS A 61 28.75 -17.65 -10.14
C HIS A 61 28.04 -18.64 -11.07
N ALA A 62 28.47 -18.70 -12.33
CA ALA A 62 27.99 -19.68 -13.29
C ALA A 62 28.72 -21.02 -13.05
N VAL A 63 28.03 -22.00 -12.48
CA VAL A 63 28.56 -23.33 -12.15
C VAL A 63 27.93 -24.36 -13.07
N ARG A 64 28.72 -25.30 -13.59
CA ARG A 64 28.18 -26.42 -14.37
C ARG A 64 27.62 -27.47 -13.42
N ASN A 65 26.34 -27.80 -13.57
CA ASN A 65 25.70 -28.86 -12.78
C ASN A 65 26.15 -30.26 -13.23
N GLU A 66 25.76 -31.29 -12.48
CA GLU A 66 26.12 -32.69 -12.75
C GLU A 66 25.67 -33.18 -14.14
N LYS A 67 24.67 -32.53 -14.75
CA LYS A 67 24.13 -32.82 -16.09
C LYS A 67 24.82 -32.01 -17.19
N GLY A 68 25.86 -31.25 -16.87
CA GLY A 68 26.60 -30.43 -17.83
C GLY A 68 25.92 -29.11 -18.20
N GLN A 69 24.80 -28.75 -17.57
CA GLN A 69 24.08 -27.49 -17.80
C GLN A 69 24.67 -26.39 -16.91
N MET A 70 24.65 -25.14 -17.39
CA MET A 70 25.11 -23.99 -16.59
C MET A 70 23.99 -23.54 -15.65
N GLU A 71 24.27 -23.47 -14.36
CA GLU A 71 23.40 -22.93 -13.31
C GLU A 71 24.07 -21.71 -12.68
N THR A 72 23.30 -20.64 -12.46
CA THR A 72 23.78 -19.47 -11.72
C THR A 72 23.55 -19.69 -10.23
N LYS A 73 24.63 -19.70 -9.44
CA LYS A 73 24.58 -19.70 -7.98
C LYS A 73 24.75 -18.29 -7.44
N TYR A 74 23.89 -17.92 -6.49
CA TYR A 74 23.94 -16.65 -5.79
C TYR A 74 24.68 -16.81 -4.46
N ILE A 75 25.67 -15.94 -4.21
CA ILE A 75 26.47 -15.93 -2.99
C ILE A 75 26.21 -14.60 -2.28
N HIS A 76 25.53 -14.66 -1.14
CA HIS A 76 25.20 -13.50 -0.34
C HIS A 76 26.33 -13.23 0.66
N ARG A 77 26.79 -11.98 0.73
CA ARG A 77 27.85 -11.55 1.62
C ARG A 77 27.53 -10.20 2.24
N ASP A 78 27.94 -10.02 3.49
CA ASP A 78 27.77 -8.75 4.17
C ASP A 78 28.75 -7.71 3.59
N ALA A 79 28.20 -6.53 3.32
CA ALA A 79 28.93 -5.43 2.74
C ALA A 79 28.42 -4.11 3.32
N GLY A 80 29.06 -3.01 2.93
CA GLY A 80 28.44 -1.71 3.11
C GLY A 80 28.83 -0.71 2.05
N LEU A 81 27.94 0.26 1.87
CA LEU A 81 28.17 1.43 1.05
C LEU A 81 28.78 2.51 1.94
N GLN A 82 30.02 2.90 1.64
CA GLN A 82 30.68 4.04 2.27
C GLN A 82 30.68 5.23 1.31
N PHE A 83 30.22 6.39 1.77
CA PHE A 83 30.29 7.63 0.98
C PHE A 83 31.48 8.46 1.44
N GLY A 84 32.45 8.71 0.55
CA GLY A 84 33.69 9.36 0.94
C GLY A 84 34.67 9.63 -0.21
N GLN A 85 35.92 9.88 0.15
CA GLN A 85 37.04 10.05 -0.76
C GLN A 85 38.00 8.86 -0.68
N LEU A 86 38.80 8.69 -1.73
CA LEU A 86 39.84 7.66 -1.75
C LEU A 86 40.87 7.96 -0.65
N GLY A 87 41.11 7.00 0.24
CA GLY A 87 42.00 7.14 1.40
C GLY A 87 41.29 7.46 2.72
N ASP A 88 39.97 7.65 2.71
CA ASP A 88 39.18 7.73 3.95
C ASP A 88 39.29 6.43 4.76
N SER A 89 39.29 6.55 6.09
CA SER A 89 39.28 5.39 6.98
C SER A 89 37.98 4.59 6.79
N LEU A 90 38.10 3.26 6.72
CA LEU A 90 36.96 2.36 6.61
C LEU A 90 36.18 2.35 7.93
N VAL A 91 34.85 2.45 7.84
CA VAL A 91 33.97 2.38 9.03
C VAL A 91 33.96 0.95 9.59
N HIS A 92 33.88 -0.05 8.70
CA HIS A 92 33.87 -1.47 9.01
C HIS A 92 34.94 -2.21 8.18
N PRO A 93 36.22 -2.21 8.62
CA PRO A 93 37.32 -2.83 7.87
C PRO A 93 37.23 -4.36 7.74
N GLU A 94 36.35 -4.99 8.51
CA GLU A 94 36.07 -6.43 8.49
C GLU A 94 35.09 -6.86 7.39
N LEU A 95 34.43 -5.92 6.72
CA LEU A 95 33.41 -6.16 5.69
C LEU A 95 33.88 -5.70 4.30
N ILE A 96 33.19 -6.19 3.27
CA ILE A 96 33.32 -5.67 1.90
C ILE A 96 32.83 -4.22 1.88
N THR A 97 33.67 -3.30 1.42
CA THR A 97 33.29 -1.89 1.33
C THR A 97 33.19 -1.43 -0.12
N PHE A 98 32.00 -1.00 -0.52
CA PHE A 98 31.78 -0.25 -1.74
C PHE A 98 31.94 1.24 -1.42
N LEU A 99 33.13 1.78 -1.69
CA LEU A 99 33.41 3.21 -1.49
C LEU A 99 32.83 3.99 -2.66
N VAL A 100 31.71 4.68 -2.45
CA VAL A 100 31.06 5.56 -3.42
C VAL A 100 31.68 6.94 -3.32
N THR A 101 32.52 7.28 -4.29
CA THR A 101 33.18 8.58 -4.40
C THR A 101 32.26 9.63 -5.00
N ALA A 102 32.57 10.90 -4.74
CA ALA A 102 31.73 12.03 -5.13
C ALA A 102 31.47 12.08 -6.65
N SER A 103 30.21 12.27 -7.02
CA SER A 103 29.72 12.39 -8.40
C SER A 103 28.59 13.42 -8.46
N LYS A 104 28.21 13.82 -9.68
CA LYS A 104 26.99 14.60 -9.92
C LYS A 104 25.72 13.79 -9.60
N VAL A 105 25.82 12.47 -9.64
CA VAL A 105 24.75 11.55 -9.21
C VAL A 105 24.99 11.22 -7.74
N ASP A 106 24.04 11.58 -6.88
CA ASP A 106 24.09 11.31 -5.45
C ASP A 106 22.75 10.76 -4.97
N MET A 107 22.70 9.45 -4.74
CA MET A 107 21.48 8.74 -4.34
C MET A 107 20.95 9.20 -2.97
N ARG A 108 21.81 9.74 -2.10
CA ARG A 108 21.43 10.21 -0.75
C ARG A 108 20.45 11.38 -0.79
N ARG A 109 20.42 12.15 -1.88
CA ARG A 109 19.48 13.27 -2.07
C ARG A 109 18.01 12.82 -2.16
N TYR A 110 17.79 11.55 -2.46
CA TYR A 110 16.48 10.99 -2.78
C TYR A 110 15.95 10.07 -1.68
N VAL A 111 16.78 9.76 -0.69
CA VAL A 111 16.40 9.04 0.51
C VAL A 111 15.93 10.09 1.53
N LYS A 112 14.69 9.96 2.00
CA LYS A 112 14.08 10.91 2.96
C LYS A 112 13.96 10.37 4.38
N ASP A 113 14.13 9.05 4.55
CA ASP A 113 13.90 8.31 5.80
C ASP A 113 15.20 7.76 6.40
N GLU A 114 15.14 7.33 7.66
CA GLU A 114 16.31 6.84 8.41
C GLU A 114 16.98 5.61 7.78
N VAL A 115 18.28 5.44 8.04
CA VAL A 115 19.13 4.36 7.50
C VAL A 115 18.57 2.96 7.80
N ASP A 116 17.94 2.78 8.96
CA ASP A 116 17.43 1.50 9.44
C ASP A 116 16.16 1.02 8.71
N THR A 117 15.49 1.90 7.96
CA THR A 117 14.30 1.53 7.17
C THR A 117 14.66 1.14 5.72
N ILE A 118 15.96 1.11 5.38
CA ILE A 118 16.44 0.92 4.01
C ILE A 118 17.12 -0.43 3.87
N GLN A 119 16.59 -1.24 2.96
CA GLN A 119 17.23 -2.45 2.48
C GLN A 119 18.15 -2.10 1.31
N CYS A 120 19.44 -2.42 1.44
CA CYS A 120 20.43 -2.15 0.42
C CYS A 120 21.03 -3.43 -0.14
N GLU A 121 21.15 -3.48 -1.46
CA GLU A 121 21.63 -4.63 -2.19
C GLU A 121 22.55 -4.20 -3.33
N VAL A 122 23.74 -4.80 -3.42
CA VAL A 122 24.70 -4.55 -4.50
C VAL A 122 24.88 -5.84 -5.29
N ARG A 123 24.76 -5.74 -6.62
CA ARG A 123 25.02 -6.83 -7.56
C ARG A 123 26.03 -6.42 -8.61
N ARG A 124 26.72 -7.38 -9.20
CA ARG A 124 27.46 -7.15 -10.45
C ARG A 124 26.47 -6.83 -11.56
N TYR A 125 26.79 -5.85 -12.40
CA TYR A 125 26.00 -5.53 -13.57
C TYR A 125 26.76 -5.94 -14.83
N SER A 126 26.13 -6.78 -15.64
CA SER A 126 26.71 -7.18 -16.92
C SER A 126 26.14 -6.35 -18.07
N THR A 127 27.01 -5.90 -18.96
CA THR A 127 26.65 -5.19 -20.20
C THR A 127 26.42 -6.15 -21.37
N GLY A 128 26.42 -7.47 -21.17
CA GLY A 128 26.21 -8.42 -22.27
C GLY A 128 27.37 -8.52 -23.25
N GLY A 129 28.58 -8.08 -22.85
CA GLY A 129 29.72 -7.95 -23.75
C GLY A 129 29.67 -6.70 -24.64
N PHE A 130 28.64 -5.85 -24.50
CA PHE A 130 28.58 -4.58 -25.21
C PHE A 130 29.57 -3.59 -24.58
N GLN A 131 30.70 -3.38 -25.27
CA GLN A 131 31.77 -2.49 -24.84
C GLN A 131 31.59 -1.12 -25.52
N LYS A 132 30.85 -0.23 -24.85
CA LYS A 132 30.81 1.18 -25.20
C LYS A 132 31.27 1.99 -24.01
N ARG A 133 32.30 2.81 -24.23
CA ARG A 133 32.85 3.70 -23.21
C ARG A 133 31.76 4.62 -22.68
N TRP A 134 31.63 4.68 -21.35
CA TRP A 134 30.73 5.62 -20.71
C TRP A 134 31.15 7.07 -21.00
N PRO A 135 30.22 7.98 -21.36
CA PRO A 135 30.61 9.35 -21.73
C PRO A 135 31.05 10.23 -20.54
N GLY A 136 30.81 9.78 -19.30
CA GLY A 136 31.18 10.50 -18.09
C GLY A 136 32.70 10.62 -17.86
N MET A 137 33.09 11.59 -17.04
CA MET A 137 34.49 11.87 -16.74
C MET A 137 35.18 10.67 -16.07
N GLY A 138 36.42 10.38 -16.46
CA GLY A 138 37.23 9.29 -15.91
C GLY A 138 36.85 7.88 -16.39
N ALA A 139 35.92 7.75 -17.34
CA ALA A 139 35.51 6.45 -17.87
C ALA A 139 36.60 5.81 -18.73
N GLN A 140 36.76 4.50 -18.57
CA GLN A 140 37.67 3.64 -19.32
C GLN A 140 36.88 2.61 -20.14
N GLU A 141 37.55 1.90 -21.05
CA GLU A 141 36.89 0.87 -21.86
C GLU A 141 36.61 -0.42 -21.08
N GLN A 142 37.41 -0.70 -20.04
CA GLN A 142 37.35 -1.91 -19.22
C GLN A 142 36.67 -1.68 -17.85
N ASP A 143 35.82 -0.65 -17.75
CA ASP A 143 35.11 -0.38 -16.50
C ASP A 143 34.22 -1.56 -16.08
N LEU A 144 34.29 -1.91 -14.80
CA LEU A 144 33.40 -2.88 -14.16
C LEU A 144 32.18 -2.15 -13.59
N TRP A 145 31.03 -2.83 -13.63
CA TRP A 145 29.75 -2.23 -13.27
C TRP A 145 29.11 -2.99 -12.11
N PHE A 146 28.52 -2.23 -11.19
CA PHE A 146 27.68 -2.75 -10.12
C PHE A 146 26.35 -2.00 -10.13
N ALA A 147 25.27 -2.70 -9.78
CA ALA A 147 23.97 -2.10 -9.52
C ALA A 147 23.72 -2.14 -8.02
N CYS A 148 23.51 -0.97 -7.41
CA CYS A 148 23.14 -0.81 -6.02
C CYS A 148 21.66 -0.42 -5.95
N THR A 149 20.83 -1.28 -5.36
CA THR A 149 19.41 -1.05 -5.17
C THR A 149 19.11 -0.75 -3.70
N LEU A 150 18.47 0.39 -3.45
CA LEU A 150 17.92 0.78 -2.16
C LEU A 150 16.40 0.64 -2.19
N ARG A 151 15.83 -0.08 -1.24
CA ARG A 151 14.38 -0.27 -1.08
C ARG A 151 13.95 0.17 0.30
N HIS A 152 12.90 0.98 0.38
CA HIS A 152 12.26 1.25 1.67
C HIS A 152 11.54 -0.01 2.17
N ALA A 153 11.65 -0.33 3.46
CA ALA A 153 11.07 -1.54 4.06
C ALA A 153 9.54 -1.60 3.90
N GLU A 154 8.87 -0.45 3.91
CA GLU A 154 7.42 -0.34 3.69
C GLU A 154 7.02 -0.12 2.22
N GLY A 155 7.98 -0.16 1.29
CA GLY A 155 7.70 0.02 -0.14
C GLY A 155 7.36 1.46 -0.55
N LEU A 156 7.90 2.47 0.14
CA LEU A 156 7.69 3.88 -0.20
C LEU A 156 8.51 4.33 -1.41
N PHE A 157 9.70 3.79 -1.60
CA PHE A 157 10.53 4.08 -2.77
C PHE A 157 11.48 2.92 -3.10
N VAL A 158 11.93 2.93 -4.34
CA VAL A 158 13.01 2.07 -4.83
C VAL A 158 13.94 2.90 -5.69
N ILE A 159 15.24 2.84 -5.39
CA ILE A 159 16.31 3.50 -6.15
C ILE A 159 17.26 2.43 -6.65
N THR A 160 17.57 2.42 -7.94
CA THR A 160 18.66 1.61 -8.49
C THR A 160 19.74 2.53 -9.05
N THR A 161 20.94 2.45 -8.49
CA THR A 161 22.11 3.24 -8.89
C THR A 161 23.17 2.36 -9.51
N PHE A 162 23.71 2.78 -10.64
CA PHE A 162 24.80 2.13 -11.32
C PHE A 162 26.13 2.74 -10.88
N LEU A 163 26.97 1.88 -10.31
CA LEU A 163 28.28 2.20 -9.79
C LEU A 163 29.34 1.71 -10.78
N ARG A 164 30.23 2.62 -11.19
CA ARG A 164 31.37 2.34 -12.06
C ARG A 164 32.61 2.11 -11.22
N HIS A 165 33.32 1.02 -11.46
CA HIS A 165 34.63 0.73 -10.91
C HIS A 165 35.67 0.68 -12.03
N SER A 166 36.73 1.47 -11.92
CA SER A 166 37.84 1.46 -12.87
C SER A 166 39.06 0.81 -12.19
N PRO A 167 39.42 -0.44 -12.55
CA PRO A 167 40.53 -1.14 -11.92
C PRO A 167 41.88 -0.46 -12.23
N SER A 168 42.84 -0.57 -11.30
CA SER A 168 44.16 0.06 -11.41
C SER A 168 45.11 -0.64 -12.38
N ASN A 169 44.86 -1.91 -12.72
CA ASN A 169 45.64 -2.68 -13.70
C ASN A 169 44.83 -2.87 -15.01
N PRO A 170 45.21 -2.24 -16.13
CA PRO A 170 44.52 -2.36 -17.42
C PRO A 170 44.74 -3.72 -18.12
N ASN A 171 45.60 -4.59 -17.56
CA ASN A 171 45.78 -5.98 -17.99
C ASN A 171 44.98 -6.98 -17.13
N ALA A 172 44.14 -6.50 -16.19
CA ALA A 172 43.21 -7.37 -15.50
C ALA A 172 42.30 -8.04 -16.55
N LEU A 173 42.21 -9.37 -16.49
CA LEU A 173 41.58 -10.22 -17.50
C LEU A 173 40.23 -9.65 -17.96
N GLN A 174 40.03 -9.66 -19.27
CA GLN A 174 38.79 -9.22 -19.92
C GLN A 174 37.59 -9.89 -19.21
N PRO A 175 36.70 -9.12 -18.57
CA PRO A 175 35.56 -9.69 -17.87
C PRO A 175 34.56 -10.22 -18.91
N ASP A 176 34.70 -11.48 -19.28
CA ASP A 176 33.60 -12.28 -19.81
C ASP A 176 32.76 -12.75 -18.61
N PHE A 177 31.48 -13.06 -18.82
CA PHE A 177 30.52 -13.54 -17.82
C PHE A 177 31.04 -14.69 -16.93
N GLN A 178 32.13 -15.34 -17.34
CA GLN A 178 32.75 -16.50 -16.71
C GLN A 178 33.94 -16.16 -15.79
N HIS A 179 34.53 -14.95 -15.88
CA HIS A 179 35.76 -14.59 -15.14
C HIS A 179 35.71 -13.16 -14.60
N TRP A 180 34.99 -12.96 -13.48
CA TRP A 180 35.07 -11.72 -12.72
C TRP A 180 36.30 -11.70 -11.82
N THR A 181 36.89 -10.52 -11.61
CA THR A 181 37.86 -10.34 -10.52
C THR A 181 37.17 -10.66 -9.19
N PRO A 182 37.68 -11.62 -8.39
CA PRO A 182 37.05 -11.99 -7.14
C PRO A 182 37.08 -10.79 -6.17
N VAL A 183 35.92 -10.46 -5.61
CA VAL A 183 35.82 -9.53 -4.47
C VAL A 183 35.91 -10.38 -3.22
N THR A 184 36.89 -10.14 -2.37
CA THR A 184 37.09 -10.83 -1.09
C THR A 184 36.43 -10.07 0.05
N ASP A 185 36.21 -10.72 1.19
CA ASP A 185 35.36 -10.23 2.30
C ASP A 185 35.90 -8.96 3.00
N ARG A 186 37.08 -8.46 2.62
CA ARG A 186 37.70 -7.23 3.12
C ARG A 186 38.11 -6.26 2.01
N ASP A 187 37.68 -6.53 0.79
CA ASP A 187 38.04 -5.69 -0.34
C ASP A 187 37.34 -4.33 -0.24
N THR A 188 38.09 -3.30 -0.60
CA THR A 188 37.53 -1.97 -0.83
C THR A 188 37.41 -1.73 -2.32
N VAL A 189 36.18 -1.72 -2.81
CA VAL A 189 35.86 -1.45 -4.21
C VAL A 189 35.56 0.04 -4.35
N SER A 190 36.51 0.81 -4.87
CA SER A 190 36.31 2.23 -5.16
C SER A 190 35.41 2.40 -6.39
N THR A 191 34.29 3.09 -6.22
CA THR A 191 33.27 3.28 -7.25
C THR A 191 32.85 4.74 -7.40
N THR A 192 32.27 5.07 -8.54
CA THR A 192 31.58 6.34 -8.81
C THR A 192 30.15 6.07 -9.27
N ALA A 193 29.16 6.72 -8.67
CA ALA A 193 27.78 6.65 -9.17
C ALA A 193 27.65 7.43 -10.49
N VAL A 194 27.16 6.78 -11.54
CA VAL A 194 27.08 7.40 -12.89
C VAL A 194 25.67 7.59 -13.41
N MET A 195 24.75 6.73 -12.99
CA MET A 195 23.35 6.72 -13.41
C MET A 195 22.50 6.22 -12.27
N MET A 196 21.32 6.81 -12.08
CA MET A 196 20.33 6.29 -11.14
C MET A 196 18.94 6.36 -11.75
N VAL A 197 18.08 5.43 -11.35
CA VAL A 197 16.64 5.43 -11.64
C VAL A 197 15.90 5.21 -10.32
N LEU A 198 14.85 5.99 -10.09
CA LEU A 198 14.08 6.05 -8.85
C LEU A 198 12.58 6.00 -9.17
N SER A 199 11.82 5.33 -8.30
CA SER A 199 10.38 5.56 -8.16
C SER A 199 10.02 5.75 -6.70
N ASN A 200 9.24 6.79 -6.41
CA ASN A 200 8.59 7.03 -5.11
C ASN A 200 7.18 6.41 -5.00
N THR A 201 6.77 5.63 -6.01
CA THR A 201 5.47 4.96 -6.08
C THR A 201 5.63 3.55 -6.66
N PRO A 202 6.37 2.65 -6.00
CA PRO A 202 6.61 1.31 -6.54
C PRO A 202 5.35 0.43 -6.53
N SER A 203 4.34 0.78 -5.74
CA SER A 203 2.99 0.22 -5.83
C SER A 203 1.95 1.32 -5.63
N VAL A 204 0.89 1.28 -6.42
CA VAL A 204 -0.19 2.27 -6.42
C VAL A 204 -1.54 1.57 -6.45
N GLU A 205 -2.39 1.89 -5.48
CA GLU A 205 -3.78 1.47 -5.43
C GLU A 205 -4.69 2.64 -5.79
N ILE A 206 -5.55 2.48 -6.80
CA ILE A 206 -6.38 3.57 -7.30
C ILE A 206 -7.74 3.08 -7.79
N GLY A 207 -8.78 3.92 -7.65
CA GLY A 207 -10.10 3.65 -8.23
C GLY A 207 -10.16 3.87 -9.75
N LEU A 208 -11.28 3.52 -10.35
CA LEU A 208 -11.64 3.76 -11.74
C LEU A 208 -11.89 5.24 -12.03
N LEU A 209 -11.65 5.62 -13.28
CA LEU A 209 -11.86 6.97 -13.82
C LEU A 209 -11.11 8.08 -13.05
N LYS A 210 -10.00 7.71 -12.41
CA LYS A 210 -9.10 8.64 -11.72
C LYS A 210 -7.92 9.00 -12.61
N GLU A 211 -7.34 10.16 -12.34
CA GLU A 211 -6.04 10.53 -12.87
C GLU A 211 -4.95 10.01 -11.92
N GLN A 212 -3.93 9.36 -12.46
CA GLN A 212 -2.80 8.84 -11.70
C GLN A 212 -1.49 9.17 -12.41
N THR A 213 -0.46 9.53 -11.64
CA THR A 213 0.91 9.66 -12.17
C THR A 213 1.80 8.60 -11.54
N LEU A 214 2.48 7.81 -12.38
CA LEU A 214 3.48 6.84 -11.94
C LEU A 214 4.84 7.53 -11.97
N ASN A 215 5.46 7.71 -10.80
CA ASN A 215 6.72 8.43 -10.71
C ASN A 215 7.88 7.58 -11.23
N CYS A 216 8.67 8.18 -12.11
CA CYS A 216 9.95 7.64 -12.53
C CYS A 216 10.91 8.80 -12.73
N GLU A 217 11.95 8.85 -11.91
CA GLU A 217 13.00 9.86 -12.00
C GLU A 217 14.33 9.20 -12.28
N PHE A 218 15.24 9.93 -12.91
CA PHE A 218 16.58 9.46 -13.18
C PHE A 218 17.59 10.60 -13.13
N ALA A 219 18.84 10.28 -12.81
CA ALA A 219 19.94 11.23 -12.88
C ALA A 219 21.14 10.60 -13.58
N LEU A 220 21.92 11.45 -14.28
CA LEU A 220 23.10 11.09 -15.03
C LEU A 220 24.26 12.00 -14.66
N ASP A 221 25.47 11.48 -14.68
CA ASP A 221 26.70 12.23 -14.44
C ASP A 221 27.13 13.12 -15.62
N HIS A 222 26.46 12.98 -16.77
CA HIS A 222 26.74 13.70 -18.01
C HIS A 222 25.45 14.06 -18.77
N LYS A 223 25.57 14.96 -19.75
CA LYS A 223 24.50 15.23 -20.71
C LYS A 223 24.57 14.17 -21.82
N SER A 224 23.52 13.37 -22.00
CA SER A 224 23.56 12.21 -22.89
C SER A 224 22.76 12.40 -24.18
N PRO A 225 23.41 12.51 -25.36
CA PRO A 225 22.72 12.48 -26.66
C PRO A 225 22.24 11.06 -27.05
N GLY A 226 22.49 10.03 -26.23
CA GLY A 226 22.07 8.64 -26.46
C GLY A 226 21.08 8.10 -25.43
N LEU A 227 20.45 8.98 -24.64
CA LEU A 227 19.44 8.63 -23.65
C LEU A 227 18.14 8.19 -24.34
N THR A 228 17.61 7.04 -23.95
CA THR A 228 16.27 6.57 -24.31
C THR A 228 15.46 6.30 -23.05
N VAL A 229 14.20 6.73 -23.04
CA VAL A 229 13.24 6.42 -21.97
C VAL A 229 12.04 5.72 -22.57
N GLU A 230 11.69 4.57 -22.01
CA GLU A 230 10.58 3.73 -22.47
C GLU A 230 9.68 3.31 -21.31
N TRP A 231 8.39 3.21 -21.58
CA TRP A 231 7.44 2.59 -20.67
C TRP A 231 6.87 1.31 -21.28
N HIS A 232 6.93 0.24 -20.51
CA HIS A 232 6.35 -1.06 -20.85
C HIS A 232 5.24 -1.38 -19.85
N LEU A 233 4.13 -1.95 -20.33
CA LEU A 233 3.08 -2.47 -19.47
C LEU A 233 3.01 -3.98 -19.63
N GLN A 234 3.25 -4.67 -18.52
CA GLN A 234 3.15 -6.11 -18.41
C GLN A 234 1.84 -6.46 -17.69
N ARG A 235 0.99 -7.19 -18.39
CA ARG A 235 -0.24 -7.80 -17.88
C ARG A 235 -0.08 -9.31 -17.88
N ILE A 236 -0.95 -10.01 -17.15
CA ILE A 236 -0.96 -11.48 -17.15
C ILE A 236 -1.18 -11.97 -18.60
N GLY A 237 -0.15 -12.59 -19.18
CA GLY A 237 -0.18 -13.14 -20.54
C GLY A 237 0.04 -12.16 -21.70
N ASP A 238 0.30 -10.87 -21.45
CA ASP A 238 0.50 -9.85 -22.50
C ASP A 238 1.58 -8.84 -22.08
N ARG A 239 2.51 -8.52 -22.99
CA ARG A 239 3.52 -7.47 -22.81
C ARG A 239 3.39 -6.46 -23.93
N SER A 240 2.84 -5.31 -23.60
CA SER A 240 2.64 -4.20 -24.55
C SER A 240 3.63 -3.07 -24.26
N LYS A 241 4.36 -2.62 -25.28
CA LYS A 241 5.11 -1.37 -25.20
C LYS A 241 4.10 -0.22 -25.22
N LEU A 242 4.08 0.60 -24.18
CA LEU A 242 3.12 1.71 -24.11
C LEU A 242 3.59 2.86 -24.98
N PHE A 243 4.80 3.36 -24.73
CA PHE A 243 5.36 4.47 -25.49
C PHE A 243 6.89 4.46 -25.52
N THR A 244 7.45 5.05 -26.59
CA THR A 244 8.88 5.37 -26.76
C THR A 244 8.95 6.87 -27.02
N TYR A 245 9.49 7.66 -26.10
CA TYR A 245 9.91 9.08 -26.18
C TYR A 245 9.12 10.15 -26.99
N ASP A 246 8.09 9.82 -27.76
CA ASP A 246 7.52 10.69 -28.81
C ASP A 246 6.04 11.07 -28.56
N SER A 247 5.38 10.58 -27.50
CA SER A 247 3.92 10.79 -27.38
C SER A 247 3.30 10.85 -25.98
N GLY A 248 4.03 11.21 -24.92
CA GLY A 248 3.39 11.37 -23.60
C GLY A 248 4.16 12.09 -22.49
N VAL A 249 5.50 12.21 -22.60
CA VAL A 249 6.34 12.89 -21.60
C VAL A 249 6.93 14.17 -22.22
N SER A 250 6.91 15.28 -21.48
CA SER A 250 7.47 16.54 -21.98
C SER A 250 8.98 16.44 -22.14
N MET A 251 9.52 16.82 -23.30
CA MET A 251 10.96 16.98 -23.55
C MET A 251 11.67 17.79 -22.45
N LYS A 252 10.99 18.78 -21.85
CA LYS A 252 11.52 19.61 -20.75
C LYS A 252 11.56 18.87 -19.41
N ALA A 253 10.74 17.85 -19.21
CA ALA A 253 10.74 17.02 -18.00
C ALA A 253 11.92 16.04 -18.04
N ILE A 254 12.14 15.40 -19.19
CA ILE A 254 13.27 14.47 -19.40
C ILE A 254 14.63 15.17 -19.20
N THR A 255 14.80 16.40 -19.66
CA THR A 255 16.06 17.15 -19.42
C THR A 255 16.31 17.46 -17.95
N ARG A 256 15.27 17.42 -17.10
CA ARG A 256 15.37 17.54 -15.65
C ARG A 256 15.47 16.19 -14.93
N GLY A 257 15.46 15.08 -15.67
CA GLY A 257 15.49 13.73 -15.09
C GLY A 257 14.12 13.18 -14.72
N ASP A 258 13.02 13.76 -15.19
CA ASP A 258 11.66 13.28 -14.90
C ASP A 258 11.06 12.53 -16.09
N ALA A 259 10.86 11.23 -15.89
CA ALA A 259 10.31 10.26 -16.83
C ALA A 259 8.91 9.76 -16.42
N SER A 260 8.24 10.46 -15.49
CA SER A 260 6.96 10.03 -14.91
C SER A 260 5.85 9.88 -15.96
N LEU A 261 5.02 8.85 -15.81
CA LEU A 261 3.91 8.55 -16.73
C LEU A 261 2.58 9.00 -16.13
N LYS A 262 1.87 9.88 -16.84
CA LYS A 262 0.52 10.31 -16.46
C LYS A 262 -0.55 9.46 -17.15
N ILE A 263 -1.43 8.87 -16.36
CA ILE A 263 -2.63 8.14 -16.76
C ILE A 263 -3.83 9.04 -16.51
N ASN A 264 -4.43 9.56 -17.57
CA ASN A 264 -5.51 10.55 -17.47
C ASN A 264 -6.81 9.98 -16.89
N SER A 265 -7.10 8.70 -17.15
CA SER A 265 -8.32 8.04 -16.69
C SER A 265 -8.08 6.54 -16.55
N THR A 266 -8.04 6.07 -15.31
CA THR A 266 -7.82 4.67 -14.96
C THR A 266 -9.00 3.79 -15.36
N LYS A 267 -8.69 2.61 -15.92
CA LYS A 267 -9.64 1.56 -16.29
C LYS A 267 -9.12 0.24 -15.76
N LEU A 268 -9.95 -0.81 -15.75
CA LEU A 268 -9.45 -2.15 -15.42
C LEU A 268 -8.32 -2.62 -16.35
N THR A 269 -8.33 -2.20 -17.62
CA THR A 269 -7.24 -2.52 -18.56
C THR A 269 -5.94 -1.78 -18.28
N SER A 270 -5.98 -0.77 -17.40
CA SER A 270 -4.79 -0.09 -16.88
C SER A 270 -4.10 -0.92 -15.79
N GLU A 271 -4.77 -1.87 -15.15
CA GLU A 271 -4.14 -2.71 -14.13
C GLU A 271 -2.97 -3.52 -14.71
N GLY A 272 -1.87 -3.59 -13.96
CA GLY A 272 -0.67 -4.33 -14.36
C GLY A 272 0.61 -3.77 -13.76
N THR A 273 1.73 -4.32 -14.22
CA THR A 273 3.08 -3.84 -13.82
C THR A 273 3.62 -2.94 -14.92
N TYR A 274 3.81 -1.67 -14.58
CA TYR A 274 4.42 -0.68 -15.44
C TYR A 274 5.92 -0.65 -15.19
N MET A 275 6.71 -0.66 -16.26
CA MET A 275 8.16 -0.69 -16.18
C MET A 275 8.73 0.54 -16.90
N CYS A 276 9.33 1.44 -16.13
CA CYS A 276 10.06 2.59 -16.64
C CYS A 276 11.50 2.16 -16.93
N VAL A 277 11.91 2.21 -18.20
CA VAL A 277 13.26 1.82 -18.63
C VAL A 277 13.99 3.06 -19.09
N VAL A 278 15.12 3.36 -18.44
CA VAL A 278 16.05 4.41 -18.81
C VAL A 278 17.29 3.72 -19.36
N HIS A 279 17.64 4.01 -20.60
CA HIS A 279 18.77 3.39 -21.29
C HIS A 279 19.76 4.46 -21.73
N VAL A 280 21.00 4.31 -21.27
CA VAL A 280 22.16 5.07 -21.72
C VAL A 280 23.27 4.06 -21.96
N PRO A 281 23.60 3.73 -23.22
CA PRO A 281 24.59 2.70 -23.52
C PRO A 281 25.89 2.85 -22.70
N PRO A 282 26.37 1.79 -22.00
CA PRO A 282 25.88 0.41 -22.04
C PRO A 282 24.86 0.04 -20.94
N LEU A 283 24.37 1.01 -20.16
CA LEU A 283 23.54 0.80 -18.97
C LEU A 283 22.05 0.86 -19.25
N TYR A 284 21.33 -0.11 -18.72
CA TYR A 284 19.87 -0.18 -18.69
C TYR A 284 19.39 -0.16 -17.24
N GLY A 285 18.83 0.98 -16.83
CA GLY A 285 18.11 1.12 -15.57
C GLY A 285 16.62 0.89 -15.76
N SER A 286 16.00 0.18 -14.82
CA SER A 286 14.56 -0.09 -14.87
C SER A 286 13.94 0.05 -13.50
N GLN A 287 12.72 0.54 -13.45
CA GLN A 287 11.89 0.52 -12.24
C GLN A 287 10.51 -0.04 -12.55
N GLU A 288 10.10 -1.02 -11.76
CA GLU A 288 8.78 -1.64 -11.83
C GLU A 288 7.84 -0.97 -10.82
N ILE A 289 6.62 -0.71 -11.29
CA ILE A 289 5.55 -0.05 -10.55
C ILE A 289 4.28 -0.87 -10.75
N ALA A 290 3.76 -1.45 -9.68
CA ALA A 290 2.50 -2.17 -9.71
C ALA A 290 1.33 -1.19 -9.58
N LEU A 291 0.42 -1.19 -10.56
CA LEU A 291 -0.82 -0.42 -10.50
C LEU A 291 -1.98 -1.39 -10.27
N HIS A 292 -2.63 -1.27 -9.11
CA HIS A 292 -3.80 -2.05 -8.73
C HIS A 292 -5.05 -1.19 -8.80
N ILE A 293 -6.10 -1.73 -9.41
CA ILE A 293 -7.41 -1.06 -9.39
C ILE A 293 -8.16 -1.53 -8.15
N MET A 294 -8.69 -0.58 -7.37
CA MET A 294 -9.40 -0.85 -6.13
C MET A 294 -10.72 -0.06 -6.10
N GLU A 295 -11.85 -0.76 -6.21
CA GLU A 295 -13.19 -0.17 -6.09
C GLU A 295 -13.89 -0.73 -4.85
N PRO A 296 -14.25 0.13 -3.88
CA PRO A 296 -14.95 -0.30 -2.67
C PRO A 296 -16.43 -0.62 -2.95
N PRO A 297 -16.99 -1.68 -2.34
CA PRO A 297 -18.40 -2.04 -2.54
C PRO A 297 -19.34 -0.99 -1.99
N ARG A 298 -20.43 -0.73 -2.72
CA ARG A 298 -21.62 -0.06 -2.19
C ARG A 298 -22.54 -1.10 -1.59
N VAL A 299 -22.90 -0.95 -0.31
CA VAL A 299 -23.69 -1.95 0.42
C VAL A 299 -25.09 -1.44 0.72
N SER A 300 -26.09 -2.25 0.39
CA SER A 300 -27.51 -1.97 0.64
C SER A 300 -28.21 -3.19 1.26
N LEU A 301 -29.38 -2.95 1.85
CA LEU A 301 -30.30 -3.99 2.32
C LEU A 301 -31.63 -3.88 1.56
N SER A 302 -32.26 -5.02 1.29
CA SER A 302 -33.60 -5.06 0.66
C SER A 302 -34.74 -4.64 1.58
N VAL A 303 -34.45 -4.41 2.86
CA VAL A 303 -35.41 -4.05 3.91
C VAL A 303 -35.08 -2.69 4.53
N SER A 304 -36.08 -2.05 5.13
CA SER A 304 -35.93 -0.83 5.91
C SER A 304 -35.15 -1.07 7.21
N SER A 305 -34.78 0.02 7.89
CA SER A 305 -34.09 -0.01 9.19
C SER A 305 -34.91 -0.68 10.30
N GLU A 306 -36.22 -0.74 10.13
CA GLU A 306 -37.16 -1.45 11.00
C GLU A 306 -38.01 -2.39 10.15
N VAL A 307 -38.18 -3.63 10.63
CA VAL A 307 -38.96 -4.67 9.98
C VAL A 307 -39.96 -5.21 11.00
N SER A 308 -41.25 -5.22 10.65
CA SER A 308 -42.31 -5.79 11.47
C SER A 308 -42.87 -7.05 10.81
N LEU A 309 -42.92 -8.15 11.57
CA LEU A 309 -43.43 -9.43 11.11
C LEU A 309 -44.37 -10.02 12.15
N VAL A 310 -45.34 -10.81 11.68
CA VAL A 310 -46.20 -11.61 12.55
C VAL A 310 -45.49 -12.95 12.81
N VAL A 311 -45.72 -13.55 13.99
CA VAL A 311 -45.23 -14.90 14.30
C VAL A 311 -45.63 -15.89 13.20
N GLY A 312 -44.66 -16.67 12.71
CA GLY A 312 -44.88 -17.61 11.60
C GLY A 312 -44.84 -16.98 10.21
N GLY A 313 -44.67 -15.66 10.11
CA GLY A 313 -44.38 -14.98 8.84
C GLY A 313 -42.96 -15.27 8.34
N GLU A 314 -42.73 -15.03 7.06
CA GLU A 314 -41.42 -15.20 6.43
C GLU A 314 -41.03 -13.94 5.65
N GLN A 315 -39.76 -13.53 5.75
CA GLN A 315 -39.22 -12.43 4.96
C GLN A 315 -37.85 -12.80 4.41
N LYS A 316 -37.69 -12.77 3.09
CA LYS A 316 -36.36 -12.86 2.48
C LYS A 316 -35.62 -11.55 2.71
N VAL A 317 -34.46 -11.60 3.35
CA VAL A 317 -33.59 -10.45 3.56
C VAL A 317 -32.37 -10.59 2.68
N VAL A 318 -32.08 -9.58 1.87
CA VAL A 318 -30.94 -9.54 0.96
C VAL A 318 -30.02 -8.40 1.35
N CYS A 319 -28.73 -8.70 1.52
CA CYS A 319 -27.66 -7.71 1.55
C CYS A 319 -26.92 -7.77 0.22
N GLU A 320 -26.80 -6.62 -0.43
CA GLU A 320 -26.17 -6.51 -1.75
C GLU A 320 -24.88 -5.70 -1.63
N ALA A 321 -23.79 -6.23 -2.16
CA ALA A 321 -22.53 -5.52 -2.35
C ALA A 321 -22.34 -5.26 -3.86
N VAL A 322 -22.31 -3.99 -4.25
CA VAL A 322 -22.34 -3.57 -5.66
C VAL A 322 -21.06 -2.83 -6.05
N GLY A 323 -20.57 -3.11 -7.26
CA GLY A 323 -19.54 -2.32 -7.93
C GLY A 323 -18.15 -2.40 -7.31
N TYR A 324 -17.76 -3.55 -6.76
CA TYR A 324 -16.45 -3.72 -6.15
C TYR A 324 -15.44 -4.42 -7.06
N TYR A 325 -14.17 -4.14 -6.83
CA TYR A 325 -13.05 -4.80 -7.49
C TYR A 325 -11.79 -4.67 -6.60
N PRO A 326 -10.96 -5.71 -6.42
CA PRO A 326 -10.99 -7.05 -7.04
C PRO A 326 -12.11 -7.96 -6.47
N LEU A 327 -12.19 -9.21 -6.95
CA LEU A 327 -13.30 -10.14 -6.71
C LEU A 327 -13.50 -10.55 -5.24
N ASP A 328 -12.44 -10.55 -4.43
CA ASP A 328 -12.44 -11.10 -3.08
C ASP A 328 -13.21 -10.21 -2.08
N VAL A 329 -14.51 -10.47 -1.95
CA VAL A 329 -15.39 -9.85 -0.94
C VAL A 329 -15.83 -10.88 0.08
N HIS A 330 -15.87 -10.48 1.35
CA HIS A 330 -16.37 -11.30 2.44
C HIS A 330 -17.61 -10.66 3.06
N MET A 331 -18.71 -11.39 3.13
CA MET A 331 -19.97 -10.93 3.72
C MET A 331 -20.34 -11.83 4.89
N GLU A 332 -20.89 -11.27 5.95
CA GLU A 332 -21.43 -12.07 7.06
C GLU A 332 -22.65 -11.39 7.66
N TRP A 333 -23.52 -12.19 8.25
CA TRP A 333 -24.69 -11.73 8.98
C TRP A 333 -24.46 -11.86 10.48
N LEU A 334 -24.71 -10.77 11.20
CA LEU A 334 -24.52 -10.67 12.63
C LEU A 334 -25.87 -10.40 13.30
N LYS A 335 -26.21 -11.17 14.34
CA LYS A 335 -27.41 -11.00 15.15
C LYS A 335 -27.02 -10.51 16.55
N LYS A 336 -27.67 -9.45 17.04
CA LYS A 336 -27.39 -8.87 18.35
C LYS A 336 -28.67 -8.45 19.07
N SER A 337 -28.82 -8.87 20.33
CA SER A 337 -29.90 -8.38 21.18
C SER A 337 -29.63 -6.95 21.61
N LEU A 338 -30.67 -6.10 21.57
CA LEU A 338 -30.62 -4.73 22.07
C LEU A 338 -31.09 -4.61 23.54
N SER A 339 -31.40 -5.73 24.18
CA SER A 339 -31.89 -5.74 25.57
C SER A 339 -30.79 -5.31 26.55
N PRO A 340 -31.12 -4.53 27.59
CA PRO A 340 -30.17 -4.15 28.64
C PRO A 340 -29.61 -5.41 29.32
N GLY A 341 -28.28 -5.54 29.37
CA GLY A 341 -27.60 -6.69 29.99
C GLY A 341 -27.27 -7.86 29.06
N ALA A 342 -27.63 -7.79 27.77
CA ALA A 342 -27.21 -8.79 26.79
C ALA A 342 -25.69 -8.76 26.49
N SER A 343 -25.15 -9.88 26.01
CA SER A 343 -23.75 -9.98 25.59
C SER A 343 -23.38 -8.88 24.59
N ARG A 344 -22.18 -8.30 24.76
CA ARG A 344 -21.68 -7.26 23.84
C ARG A 344 -21.35 -7.81 22.45
N MET A 345 -21.00 -9.10 22.38
CA MET A 345 -20.60 -9.76 21.13
C MET A 345 -21.81 -10.20 20.33
N PRO A 346 -21.88 -9.85 19.02
CA PRO A 346 -22.90 -10.36 18.14
C PRO A 346 -22.67 -11.85 17.82
N GLU A 347 -23.76 -12.57 17.62
CA GLU A 347 -23.77 -13.94 17.10
C GLU A 347 -23.59 -13.90 15.58
N VAL A 348 -22.68 -14.71 15.03
CA VAL A 348 -22.53 -14.89 13.58
C VAL A 348 -23.58 -15.89 13.12
N LEU A 349 -24.47 -15.46 12.23
CA LEU A 349 -25.47 -16.33 11.64
C LEU A 349 -24.80 -17.19 10.57
N LYS A 350 -24.99 -18.52 10.65
CA LYS A 350 -24.64 -19.43 9.56
C LYS A 350 -25.58 -19.19 8.39
N VAL A 351 -25.12 -18.43 7.41
CA VAL A 351 -25.86 -18.17 6.17
C VAL A 351 -24.91 -18.40 5.00
N ASP A 352 -25.05 -19.53 4.33
CA ASP A 352 -24.23 -19.94 3.17
C ASP A 352 -24.89 -19.59 1.81
N MET A 353 -25.95 -18.79 1.81
CA MET A 353 -26.69 -18.46 0.58
C MET A 353 -26.16 -17.17 -0.05
N TYR A 354 -25.21 -17.36 -0.97
CA TYR A 354 -24.69 -16.34 -1.87
C TYR A 354 -25.31 -16.46 -3.26
N SER A 355 -25.50 -15.33 -3.93
CA SER A 355 -25.63 -15.35 -5.39
C SER A 355 -24.27 -15.67 -6.04
N SER A 356 -24.29 -16.06 -7.31
CA SER A 356 -23.07 -15.99 -8.11
C SER A 356 -22.63 -14.52 -8.26
N HIS A 357 -21.33 -14.31 -8.45
CA HIS A 357 -20.80 -12.98 -8.76
C HIS A 357 -21.32 -12.54 -10.13
N ARG A 358 -21.96 -11.37 -10.17
CA ARG A 358 -22.36 -10.69 -11.40
C ARG A 358 -21.27 -9.72 -11.80
N ARG A 359 -20.76 -9.84 -13.03
CA ARG A 359 -19.79 -8.91 -13.60
C ARG A 359 -20.50 -7.82 -14.41
N HIS A 360 -20.11 -6.57 -14.21
CA HIS A 360 -20.61 -5.40 -14.94
C HIS A 360 -19.77 -5.08 -16.18
N GLN A 361 -20.24 -4.16 -17.02
CA GLN A 361 -19.53 -3.75 -18.24
C GLN A 361 -18.25 -2.96 -17.93
N ASP A 362 -18.22 -2.21 -16.82
CA ASP A 362 -17.02 -1.59 -16.28
C ASP A 362 -16.04 -2.61 -15.68
N GLY A 363 -16.46 -3.88 -15.62
CA GLY A 363 -15.76 -5.06 -15.12
C GLY A 363 -15.70 -5.21 -13.61
N THR A 364 -16.39 -4.33 -12.86
CA THR A 364 -16.62 -4.52 -11.43
C THR A 364 -17.55 -5.70 -11.17
N TYR A 365 -17.58 -6.16 -9.91
CA TYR A 365 -18.38 -7.28 -9.47
C TYR A 365 -19.50 -6.84 -8.54
N SER A 366 -20.53 -7.69 -8.44
CA SER A 366 -21.59 -7.57 -7.46
C SER A 366 -22.01 -8.93 -6.98
N VAL A 367 -22.33 -9.03 -5.69
CA VAL A 367 -22.80 -10.27 -5.08
C VAL A 367 -23.80 -9.95 -3.98
N SER A 368 -24.72 -10.87 -3.76
CA SER A 368 -25.74 -10.72 -2.73
C SER A 368 -25.67 -11.89 -1.76
N ALA A 369 -25.67 -11.59 -0.46
CA ALA A 369 -25.85 -12.57 0.60
C ALA A 369 -27.28 -12.45 1.12
N PHE A 370 -28.04 -13.54 1.14
CA PHE A 370 -29.43 -13.52 1.56
C PHE A 370 -29.76 -14.66 2.50
N PHE A 371 -30.75 -14.45 3.38
CA PHE A 371 -31.33 -15.50 4.20
C PHE A 371 -32.84 -15.33 4.28
N LEU A 372 -33.53 -16.42 4.64
CA LEU A 372 -34.95 -16.39 4.93
C LEU A 372 -35.14 -16.17 6.44
N LEU A 373 -35.74 -15.05 6.81
CA LEU A 373 -36.05 -14.72 8.19
C LEU A 373 -37.40 -15.34 8.57
N GLN A 374 -37.37 -16.29 9.49
CA GLN A 374 -38.53 -16.91 10.14
C GLN A 374 -38.49 -16.58 11.63
N PRO A 375 -39.08 -15.45 12.07
CA PRO A 375 -38.87 -14.97 13.42
C PRO A 375 -39.84 -15.58 14.43
N THR A 376 -39.36 -15.78 15.64
CA THR A 376 -40.16 -16.08 16.83
C THR A 376 -40.35 -14.83 17.68
N LEU A 377 -41.25 -14.85 18.67
CA LEU A 377 -41.41 -13.72 19.60
C LEU A 377 -40.13 -13.37 20.36
N GLN A 378 -39.26 -14.36 20.59
CA GLN A 378 -37.97 -14.14 21.26
C GLN A 378 -36.99 -13.34 20.42
N ASP A 379 -37.18 -13.30 19.09
CA ASP A 379 -36.35 -12.55 18.16
C ASP A 379 -36.74 -11.06 18.06
N SER A 380 -37.86 -10.66 18.68
CA SER A 380 -38.30 -9.28 18.72
C SER A 380 -37.28 -8.40 19.47
N GLY A 381 -36.92 -7.25 18.91
CA GLY A 381 -35.91 -6.35 19.44
C GLY A 381 -34.46 -6.72 19.09
N TYR A 382 -34.22 -7.80 18.32
CA TYR A 382 -32.90 -8.10 17.80
C TYR A 382 -32.54 -7.20 16.62
N ARG A 383 -31.26 -6.84 16.55
CA ARG A 383 -30.65 -6.16 15.41
C ARG A 383 -29.87 -7.15 14.56
N TYR A 384 -30.20 -7.18 13.29
CA TYR A 384 -29.49 -7.94 12.27
C TYR A 384 -28.60 -6.99 11.48
N THR A 385 -27.33 -7.37 11.27
CA THR A 385 -26.34 -6.53 10.61
C THR A 385 -25.62 -7.34 9.53
N CYS A 386 -25.67 -6.88 8.29
CA CYS A 386 -24.76 -7.34 7.24
C CYS A 386 -23.44 -6.60 7.39
N ARG A 387 -22.35 -7.35 7.57
CA ARG A 387 -20.98 -6.83 7.58
C ARG A 387 -20.28 -7.26 6.29
N VAL A 388 -19.75 -6.30 5.56
CA VAL A 388 -19.04 -6.51 4.29
C VAL A 388 -17.59 -6.04 4.43
N SER A 389 -16.65 -6.93 4.19
CA SER A 389 -15.21 -6.67 4.21
C SER A 389 -14.63 -6.89 2.81
N HIS A 390 -13.71 -6.02 2.39
CA HIS A 390 -13.10 -6.02 1.06
C HIS A 390 -11.74 -5.32 1.13
N VAL A 391 -10.78 -5.68 0.27
CA VAL A 391 -9.42 -5.12 0.31
C VAL A 391 -9.37 -3.60 0.05
N ALA A 392 -10.31 -3.06 -0.73
CA ALA A 392 -10.42 -1.62 -0.97
C ALA A 392 -11.03 -0.84 0.21
N LEU A 393 -11.39 -1.52 1.31
CA LEU A 393 -11.96 -0.90 2.51
C LEU A 393 -10.98 -0.95 3.67
N ARG A 394 -10.69 0.21 4.27
CA ARG A 394 -9.95 0.28 5.54
C ARG A 394 -10.74 -0.30 6.72
N VAL A 395 -12.06 -0.17 6.68
CA VAL A 395 -12.98 -0.65 7.72
C VAL A 395 -14.20 -1.32 7.06
N PRO A 396 -14.66 -2.47 7.55
CA PRO A 396 -15.83 -3.15 7.00
C PRO A 396 -17.10 -2.28 7.06
N ILE A 397 -17.89 -2.30 5.98
CA ILE A 397 -19.18 -1.62 5.92
C ILE A 397 -20.22 -2.44 6.70
N ARG A 398 -21.05 -1.77 7.50
CA ARG A 398 -22.13 -2.40 8.26
C ARG A 398 -23.47 -1.77 7.90
N LYS A 399 -24.45 -2.58 7.53
CA LYS A 399 -25.85 -2.17 7.34
C LYS A 399 -26.74 -3.02 8.22
N SER A 400 -27.69 -2.41 8.91
CA SER A 400 -28.49 -3.11 9.91
C SER A 400 -29.96 -2.73 9.88
N PHE A 401 -30.80 -3.66 10.34
CA PHE A 401 -32.21 -3.43 10.64
C PHE A 401 -32.56 -4.03 12.01
N THR A 402 -33.63 -3.52 12.61
CA THR A 402 -34.20 -4.03 13.87
C THR A 402 -35.50 -4.75 13.59
N LEU A 403 -35.66 -5.94 14.17
CA LEU A 403 -36.84 -6.77 14.00
C LEU A 403 -37.85 -6.50 15.11
N SER A 404 -39.12 -6.37 14.75
CA SER A 404 -40.26 -6.37 15.67
C SER A 404 -41.20 -7.50 15.29
N VAL A 405 -41.60 -8.30 16.27
CA VAL A 405 -42.49 -9.46 16.06
C VAL A 405 -43.75 -9.28 16.88
N THR A 406 -44.92 -9.39 16.23
CA THR A 406 -46.23 -9.29 16.89
C THR A 406 -47.01 -10.59 16.76
N GLU A 407 -47.85 -10.92 17.73
CA GLU A 407 -48.80 -12.03 17.63
C GLU A 407 -50.03 -11.65 16.81
N GLU A 408 -50.57 -12.59 16.05
CA GLU A 408 -51.85 -12.42 15.38
C GLU A 408 -52.98 -12.69 16.39
N TYR A 409 -53.53 -11.62 16.97
CA TYR A 409 -54.73 -11.77 17.80
C TYR A 409 -55.92 -12.09 16.90
N SER A 410 -56.40 -13.33 16.97
CA SER A 410 -57.59 -13.73 16.23
C SER A 410 -58.79 -12.88 16.67
N VAL A 411 -59.24 -11.98 15.80
CA VAL A 411 -60.42 -11.13 16.02
C VAL A 411 -61.66 -11.99 16.31
N MET A 412 -61.67 -13.21 15.76
CA MET A 412 -62.72 -14.21 16.00
C MET A 412 -62.80 -14.64 17.47
N TRP A 413 -61.67 -14.75 18.17
CA TRP A 413 -61.65 -15.04 19.60
C TRP A 413 -62.27 -13.90 20.41
N TYR A 414 -61.96 -12.65 20.06
CA TYR A 414 -62.55 -11.48 20.71
C TYR A 414 -64.05 -11.38 20.44
N ILE A 415 -64.49 -11.63 19.20
CA ILE A 415 -65.90 -11.66 18.84
C ILE A 415 -66.62 -12.78 19.59
N PHE A 416 -66.02 -13.97 19.72
CA PHE A 416 -66.59 -15.10 20.46
C PHE A 416 -66.71 -14.79 21.95
N LEU A 417 -65.69 -14.19 22.57
CA LEU A 417 -65.73 -13.74 23.96
C LEU A 417 -66.83 -12.69 24.20
N ILE A 418 -66.91 -11.68 23.33
CA ILE A 418 -67.96 -10.65 23.41
C ILE A 418 -69.34 -11.31 23.25
N GLY A 419 -69.49 -12.24 22.32
CA GLY A 419 -70.72 -13.00 22.10
C GLY A 419 -71.15 -13.81 23.33
N LEU A 420 -70.22 -14.54 23.96
CA LEU A 420 -70.46 -15.28 25.20
C LEU A 420 -70.86 -14.36 26.35
N LEU A 421 -70.21 -13.21 26.49
CA LEU A 421 -70.51 -12.24 27.53
C LEU A 421 -71.92 -11.65 27.36
N MET A 422 -72.32 -11.35 26.12
CA MET A 422 -73.68 -10.89 25.81
C MET A 422 -74.73 -11.96 26.11
N LEU A 423 -74.46 -13.24 25.78
CA LEU A 423 -75.34 -14.36 26.13
C LEU A 423 -75.49 -14.54 27.64
N ALA A 424 -74.38 -14.47 28.39
CA ALA A 424 -74.40 -14.57 29.84
C ALA A 424 -75.22 -13.45 30.50
N LEU A 425 -75.08 -12.21 30.03
CA LEU A 425 -75.89 -11.07 30.48
C LEU A 425 -77.38 -11.26 30.19
N LEU A 426 -77.71 -11.83 29.03
CA LEU A 426 -79.10 -12.11 28.65
C LEU A 426 -79.70 -13.21 29.54
N CYS A 427 -78.95 -14.28 29.80
CA CYS A 427 -79.34 -15.33 30.75
C CYS A 427 -79.53 -14.77 32.16
N PHE A 428 -78.63 -13.91 32.62
CA PHE A 428 -78.73 -13.27 33.94
C PHE A 428 -79.98 -12.41 34.05
N LYS A 429 -80.33 -11.63 33.01
CA LYS A 429 -81.60 -10.90 32.96
C LYS A 429 -82.82 -11.81 33.05
N ILE A 430 -82.85 -12.89 32.27
CA ILE A 430 -83.96 -13.86 32.30
C ILE A 430 -84.10 -14.51 33.68
N LEU A 431 -82.98 -14.86 34.32
CA LEU A 431 -82.98 -15.45 35.66
C LEU A 431 -83.40 -14.45 36.74
N ALA A 432 -82.93 -13.21 36.66
CA ALA A 432 -83.35 -12.12 37.55
C ALA A 432 -84.85 -11.82 37.41
N GLU A 433 -85.39 -11.81 36.18
CA GLU A 433 -86.84 -11.70 35.95
C GLU A 433 -87.62 -12.90 36.50
N ARG A 434 -87.09 -14.11 36.37
CA ARG A 434 -87.71 -15.32 36.95
C ARG A 434 -87.71 -15.28 38.48
N GLN A 435 -86.66 -14.77 39.10
CA GLN A 435 -86.61 -14.57 40.55
C GLN A 435 -87.57 -13.45 41.01
N ALA A 436 -87.64 -12.33 40.28
CA ALA A 436 -88.58 -11.25 40.55
C ALA A 436 -90.05 -11.67 40.39
N ARG A 437 -90.35 -12.63 39.49
CA ARG A 437 -91.70 -13.23 39.38
C ARG A 437 -92.02 -14.20 40.53
N LYS A 438 -91.02 -14.85 41.12
CA LYS A 438 -91.20 -15.76 42.27
C LYS A 438 -91.34 -15.03 43.62
N SER A 439 -90.87 -13.78 43.73
CA SER A 439 -90.86 -13.03 44.99
C SER A 439 -92.07 -12.11 45.22
N LYS A 440 -93.16 -12.24 44.45
CA LYS A 440 -94.44 -11.61 44.77
C LYS A 440 -95.30 -12.59 45.59
N PRO A 441 -95.42 -12.45 46.93
CA PRO A 441 -96.43 -13.15 47.69
C PRO A 441 -97.79 -12.48 47.42
N TYR A 442 -98.82 -13.31 47.32
CA TYR A 442 -100.23 -12.91 47.24
C TYR A 442 -100.68 -12.19 48.51
#